data_AF-A0A817S3H6-F1
#
_entry.id   AF-A0A817S3H6-F1
#
_cell.length_a   1.000
_cell.length_b   1.000
_cell.length_c   1.000
_cell.angle_alpha   90.00
_cell.angle_beta   90.00
_cell.angle_gamma   90.00
#
_symmetry.space_group_name_H-M   'P 1'
#
loop_
_entity.id
_entity.type
_entity.pdbx_description
1 polymer ?
#
loop_
_entity_poly.entity_id
_entity_poly.type
_entity_poly.pdbx_seq_one_letter_code
_entity_poly.pdbx_strand_id
1 'polypeptide(L)'
;MAWLAAAIPIIPMAIEAITKLINGKDADDKPESVPQKDSAAEERNNTLETRNRELTEQMERSQIEQQKRNEELAAQNKQLREDIEKYQKEHEKQLKQMTKLLAELKEKKLNSFEAIEEHDKKAKEALIRLAKEAQPIGMKGNNVALFGLTSTGKSTMLNSLLGEKKAATGVGETTLEVASYSGRNFVLWDIPGRNDEVSYMSMQYISFFKGLTRRLILVQHTIKENSSIMKLLDAIDIKYDIIVNKMDRVEEEERTEFCEQIRKEIQKIGLKGVGRVFFVSAKYPAQFPDWLEMVNYLTNSSN
;
A
#
# COMPACT_ATOMS: atom_id res chain seq x y z
N MET A 1 -31.92 19.02 1.72
CA MET A 1 -32.24 17.81 0.93
C MET A 1 -31.02 16.90 1.02
N ALA A 2 -30.68 16.38 2.19
CA ALA A 2 -31.19 15.15 2.83
C ALA A 2 -30.78 13.88 2.08
N TRP A 3 -30.30 12.87 2.85
CA TRP A 3 -29.85 11.49 2.51
C TRP A 3 -28.31 11.34 2.32
N LEU A 4 -27.56 10.44 2.98
CA LEU A 4 -27.88 9.43 4.01
C LEU A 4 -26.58 9.07 4.78
N ALA A 5 -26.66 9.01 6.12
CA ALA A 5 -25.62 8.45 6.98
C ALA A 5 -25.79 6.93 7.05
N ALA A 6 -24.80 6.16 6.58
CA ALA A 6 -24.76 4.72 6.75
C ALA A 6 -23.86 4.39 7.96
N ALA A 7 -24.51 4.21 9.10
CA ALA A 7 -23.91 3.58 10.28
C ALA A 7 -23.73 2.08 10.00
N ILE A 8 -22.51 1.58 10.22
CA ILE A 8 -22.21 0.15 10.18
C ILE A 8 -22.68 -0.46 11.50
N PRO A 9 -23.50 -1.52 11.50
CA PRO A 9 -23.94 -2.16 12.73
C PRO A 9 -22.79 -2.96 13.35
N ILE A 10 -22.41 -2.58 14.57
CA ILE A 10 -21.55 -3.37 15.46
C ILE A 10 -22.38 -4.59 15.89
N ILE A 11 -21.86 -5.77 15.59
CA ILE A 11 -22.43 -7.09 15.86
C ILE A 11 -22.69 -7.27 17.36
N PRO A 12 -23.95 -7.41 17.84
CA PRO A 12 -24.25 -7.88 19.18
C PRO A 12 -24.74 -9.34 19.09
N MET A 13 -23.84 -10.27 18.77
CA MET A 13 -24.19 -11.71 18.75
C MET A 13 -23.40 -12.56 19.75
N ALA A 14 -22.43 -12.00 20.48
CA ALA A 14 -21.65 -12.78 21.45
C ALA A 14 -22.26 -12.79 22.87
N ILE A 15 -23.16 -11.85 23.20
CA ILE A 15 -23.70 -11.72 24.57
C ILE A 15 -25.01 -12.53 24.75
N GLU A 16 -25.81 -12.72 23.70
CA GLU A 16 -27.11 -13.40 23.82
C GLU A 16 -27.00 -14.94 23.93
N ALA A 17 -25.90 -15.53 23.46
CA ALA A 17 -25.62 -16.96 23.59
C ALA A 17 -25.22 -17.36 25.02
N ILE A 18 -24.67 -16.44 25.82
CA ILE A 18 -24.26 -16.71 27.20
C ILE A 18 -25.45 -16.61 28.16
N THR A 19 -26.39 -15.69 27.92
CA THR A 19 -27.57 -15.51 28.79
C THR A 19 -28.59 -16.65 28.66
N LYS A 20 -28.69 -17.31 27.49
CA LYS A 20 -29.58 -18.47 27.30
C LYS A 20 -29.05 -19.78 27.89
N LEU A 21 -27.74 -19.87 28.18
CA LEU A 21 -27.14 -21.05 28.83
C LEU A 21 -27.32 -21.05 30.36
N ILE A 22 -27.66 -19.90 30.96
CA ILE A 22 -27.76 -19.75 32.42
C ILE A 22 -29.19 -19.96 32.95
N ASN A 23 -30.23 -19.75 32.13
CA ASN A 23 -31.63 -19.69 32.60
C ASN A 23 -32.51 -20.90 32.24
N GLY A 24 -31.93 -22.07 32.01
CA GLY A 24 -32.69 -23.28 31.69
C GLY A 24 -32.48 -24.42 32.67
N LYS A 25 -33.20 -24.44 33.80
CA LYS A 25 -33.78 -25.66 34.38
C LYS A 25 -34.68 -25.38 35.58
N ASP A 26 -35.89 -25.90 35.46
CA ASP A 26 -36.95 -25.94 36.45
C ASP A 26 -36.57 -26.71 37.72
N ALA A 27 -37.33 -26.37 38.76
CA ALA A 27 -37.28 -26.81 40.14
C ALA A 27 -37.50 -28.32 40.33
N ASP A 28 -36.75 -28.90 41.27
CA ASP A 28 -37.22 -30.00 42.10
C ASP A 28 -36.53 -29.92 43.48
N ASP A 29 -37.35 -30.10 44.51
CA ASP A 29 -37.14 -29.74 45.91
C ASP A 29 -36.39 -30.84 46.68
N LYS A 30 -35.29 -30.50 47.37
CA LYS A 30 -34.67 -31.30 48.45
C LYS A 30 -33.78 -30.42 49.35
N PRO A 31 -33.84 -30.59 50.68
CA PRO A 31 -33.09 -29.74 51.60
C PRO A 31 -31.67 -30.25 51.85
N GLU A 32 -30.81 -29.30 52.27
CA GLU A 32 -29.53 -29.49 52.96
C GLU A 32 -28.35 -30.09 52.19
N SER A 33 -27.51 -29.22 51.65
CA SER A 33 -26.13 -29.10 52.13
C SER A 33 -25.62 -27.68 51.86
N VAL A 34 -25.05 -27.05 52.88
CA VAL A 34 -24.39 -25.75 52.76
C VAL A 34 -23.20 -25.92 51.81
N PRO A 35 -23.11 -25.20 50.68
CA PRO A 35 -21.95 -25.31 49.81
C PRO A 35 -20.77 -24.68 50.56
N GLN A 36 -19.79 -25.51 50.92
CA GLN A 36 -18.43 -25.00 51.16
C GLN A 36 -18.05 -24.24 49.90
N LYS A 37 -17.90 -22.91 50.02
CA LYS A 37 -17.36 -22.07 48.96
C LYS A 37 -16.00 -22.65 48.56
N ASP A 38 -15.94 -23.28 47.39
CA ASP A 38 -14.69 -23.70 46.77
C ASP A 38 -13.84 -22.45 46.56
N SER A 39 -12.87 -22.20 47.44
CA SER A 39 -11.99 -21.01 47.35
C SER A 39 -11.26 -20.95 46.00
N ALA A 40 -11.03 -22.12 45.39
CA ALA A 40 -10.47 -22.25 44.05
C ALA A 40 -11.36 -21.68 42.94
N ALA A 41 -12.69 -21.69 43.10
CA ALA A 41 -13.61 -21.10 42.14
C ALA A 41 -13.65 -19.56 42.26
N GLU A 42 -13.58 -19.04 43.49
CA GLU A 42 -13.53 -17.60 43.78
C GLU A 42 -12.20 -16.97 43.31
N GLU A 43 -11.07 -17.67 43.52
CA GLU A 43 -9.76 -17.26 42.98
C GLU A 43 -9.71 -17.25 41.45
N ARG A 44 -10.30 -18.26 40.78
CA ARG A 44 -10.39 -18.30 39.31
C ARG A 44 -11.24 -17.14 38.78
N ASN A 45 -12.35 -16.82 39.44
CA ASN A 45 -13.21 -15.73 39.01
C ASN A 45 -12.53 -14.36 39.17
N ASN A 46 -11.86 -14.12 40.30
CA ASN A 46 -11.05 -12.90 40.51
C ASN A 46 -9.91 -12.76 39.48
N THR A 47 -9.26 -13.88 39.13
CA THR A 47 -8.21 -13.91 38.11
C THR A 47 -8.76 -13.60 36.72
N LEU A 48 -9.92 -14.15 36.37
CA LEU A 48 -10.62 -13.88 35.11
C LEU A 48 -11.08 -12.41 35.01
N GLU A 49 -11.64 -11.85 36.08
CA GLU A 49 -12.05 -10.45 36.13
C GLU A 49 -10.86 -9.50 35.96
N THR A 50 -9.74 -9.78 36.63
CA THR A 50 -8.51 -9.01 36.48
C THR A 50 -8.01 -9.06 35.03
N ARG A 51 -7.99 -10.25 34.42
CA ARG A 51 -7.55 -10.43 33.03
C ARG A 51 -8.49 -9.75 32.03
N ASN A 52 -9.80 -9.81 32.26
CA ASN A 52 -10.80 -9.14 31.41
C ASN A 52 -10.65 -7.62 31.48
N ARG A 53 -10.36 -7.08 32.66
CA ARG A 53 -10.08 -5.66 32.84
C ARG A 53 -8.81 -5.24 32.11
N GLU A 54 -7.71 -5.99 32.26
CA GLU A 54 -6.47 -5.74 31.53
C GLU A 54 -6.66 -5.78 30.01
N LEU A 55 -7.40 -6.77 29.50
CA LEU A 55 -7.77 -6.87 28.08
C LEU A 55 -8.57 -5.65 27.61
N THR A 56 -9.51 -5.18 28.43
CA THR A 56 -10.34 -4.00 28.10
C THR A 56 -9.47 -2.75 28.04
N GLU A 57 -8.63 -2.53 29.05
CA GLU A 57 -7.69 -1.39 29.09
C GLU A 57 -6.69 -1.45 27.92
N GLN A 58 -6.23 -2.65 27.54
CA GLN A 58 -5.35 -2.83 26.39
C GLN A 58 -6.07 -2.51 25.06
N MET A 59 -7.32 -2.94 24.90
CA MET A 59 -8.13 -2.61 23.73
C MET A 59 -8.41 -1.10 23.63
N GLU A 60 -8.76 -0.45 24.73
CA GLU A 60 -8.99 1.00 24.76
C GLU A 60 -7.73 1.79 24.39
N ARG A 61 -6.56 1.42 24.96
CA ARG A 61 -5.28 2.03 24.58
C ARG A 61 -4.98 1.85 23.09
N SER A 62 -5.18 0.64 22.56
CA SER A 62 -5.00 0.36 21.14
C SER A 62 -5.95 1.18 20.26
N GLN A 63 -7.21 1.37 20.66
CA GLN A 63 -8.18 2.18 19.92
C GLN A 63 -7.80 3.65 19.93
N ILE A 64 -7.39 4.20 21.07
CA ILE A 64 -6.95 5.60 21.20
C ILE A 64 -5.71 5.85 20.34
N GLU A 65 -4.72 4.95 20.39
CA GLU A 65 -3.52 5.05 19.55
C GLU A 65 -3.87 4.99 18.05
N GLN A 66 -4.79 4.11 17.67
CA GLN A 66 -5.24 3.98 16.29
C GLN A 66 -5.98 5.23 15.82
N GLN A 67 -6.85 5.79 16.67
CA GLN A 67 -7.58 7.01 16.37
C GLN A 67 -6.62 8.20 16.19
N LYS A 68 -5.67 8.38 17.12
CA LYS A 68 -4.65 9.43 17.03
C LYS A 68 -3.83 9.31 15.75
N ARG A 69 -3.43 8.09 15.36
CA ARG A 69 -2.70 7.84 14.10
C ARG A 69 -3.54 8.17 12.87
N ASN A 70 -4.84 7.86 12.88
CA ASN A 70 -5.74 8.19 11.79
C ASN A 70 -5.94 9.71 11.65
N GLU A 71 -6.01 10.44 12.77
CA GLU A 71 -6.10 11.91 12.78
C GLU A 71 -4.81 12.54 12.25
N GLU A 72 -3.64 12.05 12.65
CA GLU A 72 -2.34 12.47 12.10
C GLU A 72 -2.25 12.23 10.59
N LEU A 73 -2.73 11.08 10.10
CA LEU A 73 -2.82 10.76 8.67
C LEU A 73 -3.75 11.72 7.92
N ALA A 74 -4.92 12.01 8.48
CA ALA A 74 -5.86 12.94 7.86
C ALA A 74 -5.25 14.34 7.73
N ALA A 75 -4.51 14.80 8.75
CA ALA A 75 -3.77 16.04 8.71
C ALA A 75 -2.64 16.02 7.66
N GLN A 76 -1.89 14.93 7.55
CA GLN A 76 -0.85 14.76 6.52
C GLN A 76 -1.43 14.76 5.10
N ASN A 77 -2.55 14.06 4.87
CA ASN A 77 -3.22 14.05 3.57
C ASN A 77 -3.77 15.43 3.20
N LYS A 78 -4.29 16.18 4.18
CA LYS A 78 -4.69 17.57 3.99
C LYS A 78 -3.49 18.44 3.59
N GLN A 79 -2.37 18.34 4.32
CA GLN A 79 -1.15 19.09 3.99
C GLN A 79 -0.64 18.76 2.58
N LEU A 80 -0.64 17.48 2.20
CA LEU A 80 -0.22 17.08 0.85
C LEU A 80 -1.12 17.70 -0.22
N ARG A 81 -2.44 17.76 -0.01
CA ARG A 81 -3.37 18.40 -0.95
C ARG A 81 -3.05 19.89 -1.10
N GLU A 82 -2.78 20.58 0.00
CA GLU A 82 -2.37 21.98 -0.01
C GLU A 82 -1.02 22.17 -0.72
N ASP A 83 -0.05 21.28 -0.50
CA ASP A 83 1.26 21.32 -1.16
C ASP A 83 1.13 21.04 -2.66
N ILE A 84 0.26 20.12 -3.07
CA ILE A 84 -0.07 19.85 -4.48
C ILE A 84 -0.71 21.09 -5.13
N GLU A 85 -1.67 21.73 -4.46
CA GLU A 85 -2.32 22.94 -4.99
C GLU A 85 -1.33 24.11 -5.11
N LYS A 86 -0.49 24.30 -4.09
CA LYS A 86 0.57 25.32 -4.12
C LYS A 86 1.55 25.06 -5.25
N TYR A 87 2.01 23.81 -5.38
CA TYR A 87 2.86 23.38 -6.49
C TYR A 87 2.21 23.66 -7.85
N GLN A 88 0.90 23.39 -7.99
CA GLN A 88 0.17 23.66 -9.23
C GLN A 88 0.13 25.14 -9.59
N LYS A 89 -0.03 26.02 -8.59
CA LYS A 89 0.00 27.47 -8.80
C LYS A 89 1.40 27.96 -9.16
N GLU A 90 2.43 27.49 -8.46
CA GLU A 90 3.82 27.90 -8.70
C GLU A 90 4.36 27.42 -10.06
N HIS A 91 3.92 26.24 -10.51
CA HIS A 91 4.40 25.59 -11.73
C HIS A 91 3.38 25.57 -12.87
N GLU A 92 2.40 26.47 -12.85
CA GLU A 92 1.27 26.49 -13.80
C GLU A 92 1.75 26.51 -15.27
N LYS A 93 2.79 27.28 -15.58
CA LYS A 93 3.34 27.38 -16.94
C LYS A 93 3.91 26.04 -17.43
N GLN A 94 4.66 25.34 -16.58
CA GLN A 94 5.25 24.05 -16.93
C GLN A 94 4.17 22.96 -17.00
N LEU A 95 3.15 23.04 -16.14
CA LEU A 95 1.97 22.17 -16.20
C LEU A 95 1.21 22.33 -17.52
N LYS A 96 1.01 23.56 -18.00
CA LYS A 96 0.38 23.84 -19.30
C LYS A 96 1.21 23.26 -20.45
N GLN A 97 2.53 23.43 -20.42
CA GLN A 97 3.43 22.88 -21.44
C GLN A 97 3.40 21.35 -21.47
N MET A 98 3.50 20.71 -20.29
CA MET A 98 3.45 19.25 -20.17
C MET A 98 2.10 18.70 -20.62
N THR A 99 0.99 19.30 -20.18
CA THR A 99 -0.36 18.88 -20.56
C THR A 99 -0.57 18.98 -22.07
N LYS A 100 -0.10 20.07 -22.70
CA LYS A 100 -0.15 20.23 -24.15
C LYS A 100 0.65 19.15 -24.88
N LEU A 101 1.88 18.88 -24.43
CA LEU A 101 2.73 17.83 -25.01
C LEU A 101 2.06 16.45 -24.91
N LEU A 102 1.51 16.10 -23.76
CA LEU A 102 0.81 14.82 -23.57
C LEU A 102 -0.46 14.70 -24.42
N ALA A 103 -1.17 15.81 -24.67
CA ALA A 103 -2.32 15.82 -25.58
C ALA A 103 -1.88 15.55 -27.03
N GLU A 104 -0.84 16.22 -27.51
CA GLU A 104 -0.26 16.00 -28.85
C GLU A 104 0.22 14.54 -29.03
N LEU A 105 0.80 13.94 -27.98
CA LEU A 105 1.22 12.55 -27.98
C LEU A 105 0.04 11.57 -28.04
N LYS A 106 -1.05 11.85 -27.32
CA LYS A 106 -2.29 11.07 -27.41
C LYS A 106 -2.91 11.14 -28.80
N GLU A 107 -2.92 12.31 -29.45
CA GLU A 107 -3.39 12.45 -30.83
C GLU A 107 -2.56 11.60 -31.81
N LYS A 108 -1.24 11.52 -31.58
CA LYS A 108 -0.32 10.63 -32.31
C LYS A 108 -0.42 9.16 -31.91
N LYS A 109 -1.30 8.79 -30.97
CA LYS A 109 -1.46 7.45 -30.40
C LYS A 109 -0.19 6.89 -29.74
N LEU A 110 0.69 7.78 -29.26
CA LEU A 110 1.90 7.43 -28.52
C LEU A 110 1.57 7.37 -27.02
N ASN A 111 1.09 6.21 -26.57
CA ASN A 111 0.51 6.03 -25.25
C ASN A 111 1.47 5.49 -24.18
N SER A 112 2.73 5.24 -24.53
CA SER A 112 3.77 4.74 -23.63
C SER A 112 5.08 5.52 -23.83
N PHE A 113 5.95 5.49 -22.83
CA PHE A 113 7.27 6.11 -22.95
C PHE A 113 8.10 5.42 -24.05
N GLU A 114 7.98 4.10 -24.21
CA GLU A 114 8.61 3.34 -25.30
C GLU A 114 8.16 3.83 -26.67
N ALA A 115 6.85 4.00 -26.88
CA ALA A 115 6.33 4.43 -28.16
C ALA A 115 6.85 5.84 -28.52
N ILE A 116 6.95 6.72 -27.52
CA ILE A 116 7.53 8.06 -27.70
C ILE A 116 9.02 7.95 -28.02
N GLU A 117 9.74 7.09 -27.30
CA GLU A 117 11.17 6.84 -27.53
C GLU A 117 11.47 6.33 -28.94
N GLU A 118 10.61 5.45 -29.46
CA GLU A 118 10.78 4.84 -30.78
C GLU A 118 10.36 5.76 -31.93
N HIS A 119 9.28 6.53 -31.75
CA HIS A 119 8.63 7.23 -32.87
C HIS A 119 8.74 8.77 -32.84
N ASP A 120 9.06 9.39 -31.70
CA ASP A 120 9.14 10.85 -31.59
C ASP A 120 10.25 11.30 -30.63
N LYS A 121 11.50 11.25 -31.13
CA LYS A 121 12.69 11.69 -30.38
C LYS A 121 12.58 13.11 -29.83
N LYS A 122 11.96 14.03 -30.58
CA LYS A 122 11.79 15.43 -30.14
C LYS A 122 10.83 15.52 -28.97
N ALA A 123 9.71 14.81 -29.03
CA ALA A 123 8.77 14.75 -27.92
C ALA A 123 9.38 14.06 -26.69
N LYS A 124 10.17 12.99 -26.87
CA LYS A 124 10.95 12.36 -25.79
C LYS A 124 11.85 13.38 -25.09
N GLU A 125 12.66 14.11 -25.84
CA GLU A 125 13.60 15.10 -25.29
C GLU A 125 12.86 16.23 -24.55
N ALA A 126 11.74 16.72 -25.10
CA ALA A 126 10.89 17.72 -24.46
C ALA A 126 10.27 17.19 -23.16
N LEU A 127 9.76 15.96 -23.16
CA LEU A 127 9.19 15.29 -21.99
C LEU A 127 10.25 15.14 -20.90
N ILE A 128 11.43 14.59 -21.22
CA ILE A 128 12.52 14.42 -20.25
C ILE A 128 12.96 15.76 -19.67
N ARG A 129 13.07 16.81 -20.50
CA ARG A 129 13.43 18.15 -20.03
C ARG A 129 12.42 18.67 -19.02
N LEU A 130 11.13 18.68 -19.36
CA LEU A 130 10.05 19.11 -18.47
C LEU A 130 10.00 18.26 -17.19
N ALA A 131 10.21 16.95 -17.32
CA ALA A 131 10.24 16.02 -16.19
C ALA A 131 11.43 16.29 -15.26
N LYS A 132 12.60 16.65 -15.80
CA LYS A 132 13.77 17.03 -15.00
C LYS A 132 13.58 18.37 -14.29
N GLU A 133 12.90 19.33 -14.91
CA GLU A 133 12.57 20.63 -14.30
C GLU A 133 11.50 20.54 -13.20
N ALA A 134 10.66 19.49 -13.20
CA ALA A 134 9.66 19.23 -12.18
C ALA A 134 10.29 19.23 -10.77
N GLN A 135 9.73 19.96 -9.83
CA GLN A 135 10.20 19.90 -8.44
C GLN A 135 9.56 18.72 -7.70
N PRO A 136 10.27 18.11 -6.73
CA PRO A 136 9.66 17.11 -5.85
C PRO A 136 8.51 17.73 -5.06
N ILE A 137 7.44 16.96 -4.86
CA ILE A 137 6.44 17.30 -3.83
C ILE A 137 7.11 17.16 -2.47
N GLY A 138 6.94 18.16 -1.60
CA GLY A 138 7.47 18.13 -0.24
C GLY A 138 6.81 17.04 0.58
N MET A 139 7.54 15.96 0.86
CA MET A 139 7.07 14.86 1.70
C MET A 139 7.97 14.72 2.92
N LYS A 140 7.37 14.64 4.12
CA LYS A 140 8.12 14.45 5.37
C LYS A 140 8.26 12.97 5.69
N GLY A 141 9.43 12.56 6.17
CA GLY A 141 9.69 11.19 6.60
C GLY A 141 9.93 10.22 5.45
N ASN A 142 9.79 8.93 5.74
CA ASN A 142 10.06 7.84 4.81
C ASN A 142 8.81 7.49 4.00
N ASN A 143 8.77 7.95 2.75
CA ASN A 143 7.61 7.85 1.86
C ASN A 143 7.84 6.77 0.80
N VAL A 144 7.02 5.73 0.83
CA VAL A 144 7.13 4.55 -0.03
C VAL A 144 5.88 4.45 -0.89
N ALA A 145 6.02 4.26 -2.20
CA ALA A 145 4.86 4.02 -3.07
C ALA A 145 4.95 2.68 -3.78
N LEU A 146 3.78 2.06 -3.98
CA LEU A 146 3.62 0.84 -4.78
C LEU A 146 3.09 1.20 -6.17
N PHE A 147 3.82 0.76 -7.19
CA PHE A 147 3.45 0.90 -8.60
C PHE A 147 3.25 -0.47 -9.22
N GLY A 148 2.45 -0.55 -10.28
CA GLY A 148 2.24 -1.79 -11.00
C GLY A 148 0.87 -1.84 -11.67
N LEU A 149 0.74 -2.72 -12.66
CA LEU A 149 -0.54 -3.00 -13.32
C LEU A 149 -1.63 -3.44 -12.33
N THR A 150 -2.89 -3.34 -12.76
CA THR A 150 -4.01 -3.92 -12.02
C THR A 150 -3.77 -5.41 -11.78
N SER A 151 -4.26 -5.93 -10.65
CA SER A 151 -4.13 -7.35 -10.26
C SER A 151 -2.72 -7.88 -9.97
N THR A 152 -1.64 -7.08 -9.98
CA THR A 152 -0.29 -7.52 -9.55
C THR A 152 -0.17 -7.76 -8.04
N GLY A 153 -1.22 -7.41 -7.28
CA GLY A 153 -1.29 -7.63 -5.83
C GLY A 153 -0.87 -6.43 -4.99
N LYS A 154 -0.93 -5.20 -5.51
CA LYS A 154 -0.65 -3.95 -4.76
C LYS A 154 -1.42 -3.87 -3.45
N SER A 155 -2.75 -4.05 -3.47
CA SER A 155 -3.57 -3.98 -2.25
C SER A 155 -3.25 -5.10 -1.26
N THR A 156 -2.94 -6.30 -1.75
CA THR A 156 -2.47 -7.41 -0.90
C THR A 156 -1.12 -7.10 -0.27
N MET A 157 -0.16 -6.59 -1.06
CA MET A 157 1.15 -6.16 -0.59
C MET A 157 1.02 -5.09 0.48
N LEU A 158 0.18 -4.08 0.24
CA LEU A 158 -0.10 -3.01 1.16
C LEU A 158 -0.61 -3.55 2.49
N ASN A 159 -1.64 -4.41 2.48
CA ASN A 159 -2.17 -4.99 3.71
C ASN A 159 -1.13 -5.83 4.46
N SER A 160 -0.33 -6.61 3.74
CA SER A 160 0.73 -7.42 4.33
C SER A 160 1.86 -6.56 4.92
N LEU A 161 2.23 -5.44 4.27
CA LEU A 161 3.21 -4.49 4.79
C LEU A 161 2.72 -3.71 6.01
N LEU A 162 1.42 -3.42 6.08
CA LEU A 162 0.82 -2.73 7.22
C LEU A 162 0.54 -3.67 8.41
N GLY A 163 0.55 -4.99 8.18
CA GLY A 163 0.19 -5.99 9.19
C GLY A 163 -1.30 -6.02 9.55
N GLU A 164 -2.14 -5.28 8.81
CA GLU A 164 -3.58 -5.12 9.04
C GLU A 164 -4.31 -5.02 7.69
N LYS A 165 -5.55 -5.52 7.60
CA LYS A 165 -6.39 -5.40 6.38
C LYS A 165 -6.98 -3.98 6.27
N LYS A 166 -6.20 -3.03 5.75
CA LYS A 166 -6.60 -1.60 5.61
C LYS A 166 -7.05 -1.20 4.20
N ALA A 167 -6.48 -1.78 3.16
CA ALA A 167 -6.94 -1.60 1.78
C ALA A 167 -7.96 -2.69 1.42
N ALA A 168 -9.00 -2.29 0.69
CA ALA A 168 -9.95 -3.22 0.09
C ALA A 168 -9.22 -4.10 -0.95
N THR A 169 -9.57 -5.38 -1.01
CA THR A 169 -8.94 -6.37 -1.91
C THR A 169 -10.03 -7.11 -2.70
N GLY A 170 -10.06 -6.92 -4.03
CA GLY A 170 -11.03 -7.59 -4.90
C GLY A 170 -10.84 -7.25 -6.39
N VAL A 171 -11.39 -8.09 -7.28
CA VAL A 171 -11.42 -7.82 -8.72
C VAL A 171 -12.45 -6.72 -8.97
N GLY A 172 -12.02 -5.55 -9.44
CA GLY A 172 -12.88 -4.40 -9.76
C GLY A 172 -12.83 -3.25 -8.75
N GLU A 173 -12.19 -3.44 -7.58
CA GLU A 173 -11.97 -2.38 -6.61
C GLU A 173 -10.76 -1.54 -7.02
N THR A 174 -11.02 -0.47 -7.78
CA THR A 174 -9.98 0.44 -8.29
C THR A 174 -9.88 1.62 -7.33
N THR A 175 -8.75 1.76 -6.65
CA THR A 175 -8.38 3.00 -5.94
C THR A 175 -8.52 4.17 -6.92
N LEU A 176 -9.40 5.15 -6.64
CA LEU A 176 -9.69 6.28 -7.55
C LEU A 176 -8.79 7.50 -7.28
N GLU A 177 -8.32 7.65 -6.05
CA GLU A 177 -7.46 8.74 -5.58
C GLU A 177 -6.21 8.18 -4.88
N VAL A 178 -5.10 8.91 -4.93
CA VAL A 178 -3.89 8.54 -4.16
C VAL A 178 -4.23 8.58 -2.67
N ALA A 179 -4.04 7.46 -1.99
CA ALA A 179 -4.27 7.30 -0.56
C ALA A 179 -2.96 7.00 0.17
N SER A 180 -2.83 7.46 1.41
CA SER A 180 -1.67 7.15 2.25
C SER A 180 -2.08 6.30 3.45
N TYR A 181 -1.18 5.43 3.87
CA TYR A 181 -1.34 4.54 4.99
C TYR A 181 -0.08 4.56 5.86
N SER A 182 -0.22 4.81 7.16
CA SER A 182 0.91 4.74 8.08
C SER A 182 1.31 3.30 8.33
N GLY A 183 2.51 2.94 7.87
CA GLY A 183 3.23 1.75 8.27
C GLY A 183 4.10 2.00 9.51
N ARG A 184 4.91 1.00 9.88
CA ARG A 184 5.88 1.12 10.97
C ARG A 184 7.12 1.87 10.48
N ASN A 185 7.25 3.15 10.79
CA ASN A 185 8.34 4.05 10.37
C ASN A 185 8.37 4.43 8.87
N PHE A 186 7.25 4.24 8.16
CA PHE A 186 7.09 4.72 6.79
C PHE A 186 5.63 5.07 6.50
N VAL A 187 5.42 5.89 5.48
CA VAL A 187 4.11 6.17 4.89
C VAL A 187 4.03 5.44 3.56
N LEU A 188 3.04 4.57 3.41
CA LEU A 188 2.79 3.82 2.20
C LEU A 188 1.72 4.52 1.36
N TRP A 189 2.07 4.86 0.14
CA TRP A 189 1.18 5.50 -0.82
C TRP A 189 0.57 4.43 -1.73
N ASP A 190 -0.75 4.27 -1.66
CA ASP A 190 -1.52 3.51 -2.63
C ASP A 190 -1.88 4.41 -3.79
N ILE A 191 -1.46 4.01 -4.97
CA ILE A 191 -1.64 4.78 -6.18
C ILE A 191 -2.58 3.97 -7.07
N PRO A 192 -3.67 4.59 -7.54
CA PRO A 192 -4.57 3.98 -8.52
C PRO A 192 -3.78 3.19 -9.56
N GLY A 193 -4.03 1.88 -9.64
CA GLY A 193 -3.49 1.06 -10.71
C GLY A 193 -4.10 1.52 -12.03
N ARG A 194 -3.50 2.53 -12.65
CA ARG A 194 -3.97 3.04 -13.93
C ARG A 194 -3.38 2.20 -15.04
N ASN A 195 -4.26 1.70 -15.92
CA ASN A 195 -3.86 0.99 -17.13
C ASN A 195 -3.37 1.96 -18.23
N ASP A 196 -3.45 3.29 -18.04
CA ASP A 196 -2.95 4.28 -18.98
C ASP A 196 -1.55 4.79 -18.58
N GLU A 197 -0.52 4.30 -19.27
CA GLU A 197 0.88 4.66 -19.01
C GLU A 197 1.16 6.16 -19.22
N VAL A 198 0.34 6.85 -20.04
CA VAL A 198 0.40 8.30 -20.24
C VAL A 198 0.19 9.09 -18.96
N SER A 199 -0.64 8.59 -18.03
CA SER A 199 -0.87 9.27 -16.76
C SER A 199 0.42 9.42 -15.95
N TYR A 200 1.33 8.43 -15.99
CA TYR A 200 2.60 8.48 -15.25
C TYR A 200 3.58 9.52 -15.80
N MET A 201 3.40 9.96 -17.05
CA MET A 201 4.21 11.01 -17.68
C MET A 201 3.75 12.42 -17.30
N SER A 202 2.68 12.56 -16.53
CA SER A 202 2.21 13.88 -16.09
C SER A 202 3.18 14.51 -15.09
N MET A 203 3.22 15.85 -15.10
CA MET A 203 4.06 16.61 -14.18
C MET A 203 3.75 16.28 -12.72
N GLN A 204 2.47 16.07 -12.37
CA GLN A 204 2.04 15.73 -11.01
C GLN A 204 2.64 14.40 -10.57
N TYR A 205 2.59 13.36 -11.41
CA TYR A 205 3.17 12.06 -11.10
C TYR A 205 4.69 12.10 -11.03
N ILE A 206 5.36 12.83 -11.93
CA ILE A 206 6.82 12.99 -11.89
C ILE A 206 7.26 13.69 -10.60
N SER A 207 6.55 14.75 -10.21
CA SER A 207 6.83 15.51 -8.98
C SER A 207 6.59 14.65 -7.74
N PHE A 208 5.52 13.85 -7.76
CA PHE A 208 5.24 12.85 -6.74
C PHE A 208 6.34 11.78 -6.68
N PHE A 209 6.77 11.23 -7.82
CA PHE A 209 7.88 10.29 -7.89
C PHE A 209 9.10 10.90 -7.23
N LYS A 210 9.50 12.11 -7.58
CA LYS A 210 10.67 12.76 -6.99
C LYS A 210 10.56 12.99 -5.48
N GLY A 211 9.35 13.21 -4.95
CA GLY A 211 9.11 13.38 -3.51
C GLY A 211 9.26 12.09 -2.68
N LEU A 212 9.12 10.91 -3.30
CA LEU A 212 9.20 9.63 -2.60
C LEU A 212 10.63 9.30 -2.13
N THR A 213 10.72 8.67 -0.97
CA THR A 213 11.96 8.04 -0.48
C THR A 213 12.23 6.74 -1.23
N ARG A 214 11.20 5.91 -1.44
CA ARG A 214 11.32 4.62 -2.15
C ARG A 214 10.17 4.40 -3.13
N ARG A 215 10.47 3.78 -4.26
CA ARG A 215 9.54 3.52 -5.36
C ARG A 215 9.57 2.03 -5.65
N LEU A 216 8.51 1.32 -5.32
CA LEU A 216 8.43 -0.14 -5.46
C LEU A 216 7.58 -0.48 -6.66
N ILE A 217 8.19 -1.08 -7.69
CA ILE A 217 7.48 -1.48 -8.91
C ILE A 217 7.17 -2.97 -8.85
N LEU A 218 5.89 -3.29 -8.73
CA LEU A 218 5.40 -4.65 -8.62
C LEU A 218 5.23 -5.27 -10.01
N VAL A 219 5.90 -6.40 -10.22
CA VAL A 219 5.82 -7.24 -11.41
C VAL A 219 5.35 -8.63 -10.98
N GLN A 220 4.63 -9.32 -11.86
CA GLN A 220 4.18 -10.68 -11.58
C GLN A 220 4.88 -11.71 -12.47
N HIS A 221 4.89 -11.50 -13.79
CA HIS A 221 5.39 -12.50 -14.73
C HIS A 221 6.63 -12.05 -15.50
N THR A 222 6.71 -10.76 -15.84
CA THR A 222 7.80 -10.21 -16.65
C THR A 222 8.03 -8.74 -16.32
N ILE A 223 9.27 -8.28 -16.48
CA ILE A 223 9.62 -6.87 -16.33
C ILE A 223 8.93 -5.99 -17.36
N LYS A 224 8.59 -6.55 -18.52
CA LYS A 224 7.96 -5.83 -19.62
C LYS A 224 6.63 -5.19 -19.24
N GLU A 225 5.90 -5.78 -18.29
CA GLU A 225 4.62 -5.27 -17.75
C GLU A 225 4.69 -3.81 -17.29
N ASN A 226 5.86 -3.35 -16.84
CA ASN A 226 6.07 -2.01 -16.31
C ASN A 226 7.29 -1.32 -16.95
N SER A 227 7.71 -1.76 -18.14
CA SER A 227 8.90 -1.23 -18.82
C SER A 227 8.83 0.29 -19.03
N SER A 228 7.65 0.81 -19.38
CA SER A 228 7.40 2.23 -19.65
C SER A 228 7.73 3.16 -18.51
N ILE A 229 7.18 2.85 -17.31
CA ILE A 229 7.47 3.62 -16.11
C ILE A 229 8.93 3.46 -15.69
N MET A 230 9.51 2.26 -15.82
CA MET A 230 10.91 2.00 -15.48
C MET A 230 11.87 2.81 -16.37
N LYS A 231 11.64 2.83 -17.69
CA LYS A 231 12.43 3.63 -18.64
C LYS A 231 12.25 5.12 -18.44
N LEU A 232 11.04 5.57 -18.11
CA LEU A 232 10.80 6.97 -17.75
C LEU A 232 11.64 7.37 -16.55
N LEU A 233 11.61 6.58 -15.47
CA LEU A 233 12.37 6.81 -14.24
C LEU A 233 13.88 6.83 -14.50
N ASP A 234 14.38 5.89 -15.32
CA ASP A 234 15.78 5.85 -15.76
C ASP A 234 16.16 7.13 -16.52
N ALA A 235 15.30 7.60 -17.45
CA ALA A 235 15.58 8.77 -18.26
C ALA A 235 15.65 10.09 -17.46
N ILE A 236 14.99 10.11 -16.29
CA ILE A 236 14.99 11.23 -15.35
C ILE A 236 15.89 11.00 -14.13
N ASP A 237 16.72 9.95 -14.15
CA ASP A 237 17.70 9.59 -13.12
C ASP A 237 17.10 9.36 -11.72
N ILE A 238 15.94 8.70 -11.67
CA ILE A 238 15.27 8.32 -10.43
C ILE A 238 15.43 6.82 -10.18
N LYS A 239 15.91 6.47 -8.98
CA LYS A 239 16.05 5.08 -8.53
C LYS A 239 14.73 4.48 -8.07
N TYR A 240 14.58 3.18 -8.33
CA TYR A 240 13.42 2.37 -7.92
C TYR A 240 13.85 0.93 -7.62
N ASP A 241 13.01 0.23 -6.87
CA ASP A 241 13.19 -1.18 -6.53
C ASP A 241 12.10 -2.02 -7.24
N ILE A 242 12.44 -3.25 -7.61
CA ILE A 242 11.52 -4.18 -8.29
C ILE A 242 11.06 -5.22 -7.29
N ILE A 243 9.75 -5.41 -7.19
CA ILE A 243 9.14 -6.44 -6.35
C ILE A 243 8.48 -7.47 -7.26
N VAL A 244 9.09 -8.65 -7.36
CA VAL A 244 8.51 -9.80 -8.06
C VAL A 244 7.56 -10.50 -7.08
N ASN A 245 6.27 -10.26 -7.24
CA ASN A 245 5.24 -10.72 -6.32
C ASN A 245 4.59 -12.02 -6.81
N LYS A 246 3.93 -12.73 -5.89
CA LYS A 246 3.22 -14.00 -6.11
C LYS A 246 4.14 -15.17 -6.47
N MET A 247 5.34 -15.19 -5.89
CA MET A 247 6.26 -16.34 -6.01
C MET A 247 5.66 -17.66 -5.48
N ASP A 248 4.57 -17.61 -4.73
CA ASP A 248 3.76 -18.78 -4.34
C ASP A 248 3.08 -19.49 -5.51
N ARG A 249 3.02 -18.85 -6.68
CA ARG A 249 2.49 -19.44 -7.92
C ARG A 249 3.56 -20.02 -8.83
N VAL A 250 4.82 -19.90 -8.44
CA VAL A 250 5.95 -20.49 -9.16
C VAL A 250 6.34 -21.76 -8.43
N GLU A 251 6.29 -22.87 -9.14
CA GLU A 251 6.67 -24.19 -8.64
C GLU A 251 8.11 -24.15 -8.13
N GLU A 252 8.38 -24.86 -7.02
CA GLU A 252 9.63 -24.71 -6.28
C GLU A 252 10.85 -25.05 -7.14
N GLU A 253 10.73 -26.05 -8.02
CA GLU A 253 11.79 -26.44 -8.95
C GLU A 253 12.09 -25.36 -10.00
N GLU A 254 11.09 -24.55 -10.40
CA GLU A 254 11.21 -23.53 -11.45
C GLU A 254 11.64 -22.15 -10.91
N ARG A 255 11.61 -21.94 -9.59
CA ARG A 255 11.88 -20.63 -8.97
C ARG A 255 13.23 -20.06 -9.35
N THR A 256 14.27 -20.88 -9.37
CA THR A 256 15.63 -20.43 -9.70
C THR A 256 15.70 -19.93 -11.14
N GLU A 257 15.15 -20.70 -12.08
CA GLU A 257 15.11 -20.34 -13.50
C GLU A 257 14.28 -19.07 -13.73
N PHE A 258 13.14 -18.95 -13.06
CA PHE A 258 12.30 -17.75 -13.12
C PHE A 258 13.03 -16.51 -12.57
N CYS A 259 13.72 -16.63 -11.44
CA CYS A 259 14.52 -15.52 -10.88
C CYS A 259 15.63 -15.09 -11.84
N GLU A 260 16.32 -16.04 -12.46
CA GLU A 260 17.32 -15.75 -13.49
C GLU A 260 16.72 -15.10 -14.73
N GLN A 261 15.55 -15.57 -15.20
CA GLN A 261 14.84 -14.98 -16.32
C GLN A 261 14.57 -13.50 -16.05
N ILE A 262 13.99 -13.17 -14.89
CA ILE A 262 13.70 -11.79 -14.51
C ILE A 262 14.99 -10.94 -14.50
N ARG A 263 16.08 -11.44 -13.92
CA ARG A 263 17.38 -10.73 -13.92
C ARG A 263 17.93 -10.51 -15.34
N LYS A 264 17.82 -11.52 -16.22
CA LYS A 264 18.21 -11.42 -17.63
C LYS A 264 17.33 -10.41 -18.38
N GLU A 265 16.04 -10.34 -18.07
CA GLU A 265 15.13 -9.33 -18.64
C GLU A 265 15.51 -7.91 -18.23
N ILE A 266 15.82 -7.67 -16.96
CA ILE A 266 16.32 -6.37 -16.46
C ILE A 266 17.56 -5.93 -17.24
N GLN A 267 18.54 -6.84 -17.40
CA GLN A 267 19.77 -6.58 -18.15
C GLN A 267 19.50 -6.31 -19.64
N LYS A 268 18.63 -7.11 -20.26
CA LYS A 268 18.29 -7.01 -21.68
C LYS A 268 17.57 -5.70 -22.01
N ILE A 269 16.68 -5.24 -21.14
CA ILE A 269 16.00 -3.94 -21.29
C ILE A 269 16.97 -2.78 -21.05
N GLY A 270 18.05 -3.03 -20.29
CA GLY A 270 19.09 -2.04 -20.02
C GLY A 270 18.70 -1.07 -18.91
N LEU A 271 17.92 -1.53 -17.93
CA LEU A 271 17.45 -0.71 -16.82
C LEU A 271 18.60 -0.34 -15.87
N LYS A 272 18.82 0.96 -15.65
CA LYS A 272 19.92 1.52 -14.84
C LYS A 272 19.46 2.07 -13.50
N GLY A 273 18.17 2.33 -13.35
CA GLY A 273 17.55 2.87 -12.14
C GLY A 273 17.28 1.83 -11.05
N VAL A 274 17.40 0.54 -11.36
CA VAL A 274 17.11 -0.56 -10.43
C VAL A 274 18.10 -0.54 -9.26
N GLY A 275 17.57 -0.43 -8.03
CA GLY A 275 18.30 -0.55 -6.78
C GLY A 275 18.36 -2.02 -6.33
N ARG A 276 17.23 -2.52 -5.81
CA ARG A 276 17.06 -3.91 -5.36
C ARG A 276 15.96 -4.64 -6.13
N VAL A 277 16.07 -5.96 -6.14
CA VAL A 277 15.04 -6.86 -6.68
C VAL A 277 14.70 -7.87 -5.59
N PHE A 278 13.43 -7.90 -5.20
CA PHE A 278 12.92 -8.80 -4.17
C PHE A 278 11.94 -9.81 -4.77
N PHE A 279 12.09 -11.10 -4.43
CA PHE A 279 11.23 -12.19 -4.89
C PHE A 279 10.35 -12.66 -3.73
N VAL A 280 9.09 -12.23 -3.72
CA VAL A 280 8.22 -12.34 -2.55
C VAL A 280 6.85 -12.92 -2.86
N SER A 281 6.16 -13.36 -1.80
CA SER A 281 4.72 -13.56 -1.81
C SER A 281 4.08 -12.71 -0.73
N ALA A 282 3.31 -11.69 -1.13
CA ALA A 282 2.48 -10.95 -0.17
C ALA A 282 1.41 -11.82 0.50
N LYS A 283 1.02 -12.95 -0.11
CA LYS A 283 0.03 -13.88 0.44
C LYS A 283 0.65 -14.80 1.50
N TYR A 284 1.89 -15.22 1.31
CA TYR A 284 2.62 -16.09 2.23
C TYR A 284 3.98 -15.51 2.65
N PRO A 285 4.02 -14.34 3.33
CA PRO A 285 5.26 -13.67 3.69
C PRO A 285 6.32 -14.55 4.37
N ALA A 286 5.90 -15.42 5.29
CA ALA A 286 6.80 -16.25 6.09
C ALA A 286 7.55 -17.33 5.28
N GLN A 287 7.08 -17.66 4.07
CA GLN A 287 7.70 -18.68 3.22
C GLN A 287 8.83 -18.12 2.35
N PHE A 288 8.95 -16.79 2.22
CA PHE A 288 9.88 -16.14 1.31
C PHE A 288 10.83 -15.22 2.09
N PRO A 289 12.12 -15.59 2.23
CA PRO A 289 13.10 -14.83 3.02
C PRO A 289 13.23 -13.35 2.60
N ASP A 290 13.15 -13.08 1.29
CA ASP A 290 13.17 -11.74 0.71
C ASP A 290 12.07 -10.81 1.28
N TRP A 291 10.97 -11.36 1.81
CA TRP A 291 9.94 -10.56 2.48
C TRP A 291 10.51 -9.82 3.68
N LEU A 292 11.23 -10.52 4.55
CA LEU A 292 11.80 -9.92 5.75
C LEU A 292 12.90 -8.91 5.38
N GLU A 293 13.72 -9.24 4.38
CA GLU A 293 14.73 -8.31 3.88
C GLU A 293 14.07 -7.02 3.33
N MET A 294 13.02 -7.16 2.52
CA MET A 294 12.25 -6.04 1.99
C MET A 294 11.67 -5.20 3.13
N VAL A 295 10.98 -5.81 4.09
CA VAL A 295 10.41 -5.08 5.24
C VAL A 295 11.48 -4.32 5.99
N ASN A 296 12.60 -4.96 6.33
CA ASN A 296 13.72 -4.31 7.03
C ASN A 296 14.28 -3.14 6.22
N TYR A 297 14.42 -3.30 4.90
CA TYR A 297 14.87 -2.24 4.00
C TYR A 297 13.89 -1.05 3.96
N LEU A 298 12.58 -1.32 4.00
CA LEU A 298 11.55 -0.28 4.05
C LEU A 298 11.47 0.42 5.40
N THR A 299 11.66 -0.30 6.51
CA THR A 299 11.55 0.25 7.88
C THR A 299 12.82 0.95 8.34
N ASN A 300 13.98 0.55 7.83
CA ASN A 300 15.24 1.20 8.14
C ASN A 300 15.32 2.49 7.33
N SER A 301 15.13 3.61 8.02
CA SER A 301 15.44 4.93 7.49
C SER A 301 16.92 4.91 7.11
N SER A 302 17.23 5.15 5.84
CA SER A 302 18.58 5.57 5.47
C SER A 302 18.84 6.87 6.23
N ASN A 303 19.65 6.81 7.30
CA ASN A 303 20.29 7.99 7.88
C ASN A 303 21.17 8.66 6.84
#